data_AF-A0A6J5W630-F1
#
_entry.id   AF-A0A6J5W630-F1
#
_cell.length_a   1.000
_cell.length_b   1.000
_cell.length_c   1.000
_cell.angle_alpha   90.00
_cell.angle_beta   90.00
_cell.angle_gamma   90.00
#
_symmetry.space_group_name_H-M   'P 1'
#
loop_
_entity.id
_entity.type
_entity.pdbx_description
1 polymer ?
#
loop_
_entity_poly.entity_id
_entity_poly.type
_entity_poly.pdbx_seq_one_letter_code
_entity_poly.pdbx_strand_id
1 'polypeptide(L)'
;MKAQHPKIKTQLFSCGFFRHCTRTVLSPTTPHPPPLPFSSTDSLPPSLSLDSSPPAPTQPDPPTHHHAKPESESSSSSTSQSFTQWKFALPDSPILPYPQPEPDPKPEPKSKPPPPPPISSTNLQELFHAAELQLSVGSHPEQLAALQLLERSLVPYPPPDPVCPPELMRGLVRNLKNKAGAKAATKILLALCLAEGNRHVAVEAGAAAAVVETALELEATSAERALAALELMCTVAEGAAAVRAHALAVPIMVMMMGRTSARGKEYAIGVLAVIYSGGYGEEEAVAAAPAEEVARAVELALKGDCSGRGRRKGAQLLKALQEPLQERENLDPK
;
A
#
# COMPACT_ATOMS: atom_id res chain seq x y z
N MET A 1 -49.60 -8.06 -52.09
CA MET A 1 -48.30 -8.69 -51.79
C MET A 1 -47.97 -8.41 -50.33
N LYS A 2 -47.66 -9.46 -49.55
CA LYS A 2 -47.53 -9.39 -48.07
C LYS A 2 -46.21 -8.73 -47.67
N ALA A 3 -46.25 -7.76 -46.76
CA ALA A 3 -45.08 -7.15 -46.15
C ALA A 3 -44.51 -8.07 -45.04
N GLN A 4 -43.22 -8.38 -45.11
CA GLN A 4 -42.48 -9.13 -44.09
C GLN A 4 -41.68 -8.15 -43.23
N HIS A 5 -41.98 -8.13 -41.92
CA HIS A 5 -41.14 -7.49 -40.90
C HIS A 5 -40.02 -8.46 -40.46
N PRO A 6 -38.76 -8.02 -40.33
CA PRO A 6 -37.74 -8.82 -39.67
C PRO A 6 -37.89 -8.73 -38.15
N LYS A 7 -37.96 -9.90 -37.50
CA LYS A 7 -38.03 -10.05 -36.04
C LYS A 7 -36.65 -9.81 -35.42
N ILE A 8 -36.58 -8.85 -34.51
CA ILE A 8 -35.46 -8.56 -33.62
C ILE A 8 -35.24 -9.76 -32.67
N LYS A 9 -34.02 -10.28 -32.59
CA LYS A 9 -33.59 -11.25 -31.57
C LYS A 9 -32.65 -10.54 -30.60
N THR A 10 -33.22 -9.95 -29.56
CA THR A 10 -32.46 -9.36 -28.45
C THR A 10 -31.97 -10.50 -27.56
N GLN A 11 -30.66 -10.71 -27.48
CA GLN A 11 -30.10 -11.55 -26.43
C GLN A 11 -30.03 -10.74 -25.14
N LEU A 12 -30.74 -11.23 -24.13
CA LEU A 12 -30.77 -10.71 -22.77
C LEU A 12 -29.46 -11.06 -22.06
N PHE A 13 -28.56 -10.09 -21.88
CA PHE A 13 -27.55 -10.18 -20.84
C PHE A 13 -28.17 -9.71 -19.51
N SER A 14 -28.40 -10.67 -18.64
CA SER A 14 -28.85 -10.46 -17.26
C SER A 14 -27.68 -9.93 -16.42
N CYS A 15 -27.59 -8.61 -16.24
CA CYS A 15 -26.76 -8.00 -15.21
C CYS A 15 -27.62 -7.76 -13.96
N GLY A 16 -27.62 -8.71 -13.04
CA GLY A 16 -28.29 -8.56 -11.76
C GLY A 16 -27.34 -8.06 -10.69
N PHE A 17 -27.30 -6.75 -10.41
CA PHE A 17 -26.95 -6.24 -9.08
C PHE A 17 -27.22 -4.73 -8.82
N PHE A 18 -28.34 -4.14 -9.25
CA PHE A 18 -28.78 -2.88 -8.62
C PHE A 18 -30.29 -2.85 -8.50
N ARG A 19 -30.78 -2.86 -7.25
CA ARG A 19 -32.20 -2.73 -6.91
C ARG A 19 -32.41 -1.38 -6.22
N HIS A 20 -33.30 -0.58 -6.82
CA HIS A 20 -33.97 0.62 -6.31
C HIS A 20 -33.30 1.99 -6.45
N CYS A 21 -33.54 2.64 -7.59
CA CYS A 21 -33.78 4.09 -7.64
C CYS A 21 -35.03 4.35 -8.51
N THR A 22 -36.22 4.32 -7.91
CA THR A 22 -37.39 4.96 -8.49
C THR A 22 -37.44 6.38 -7.97
N ARG A 23 -36.99 7.35 -8.77
CA ARG A 23 -37.60 8.68 -8.77
C ARG A 23 -37.29 9.47 -10.04
N THR A 24 -38.37 10.01 -10.57
CA THR A 24 -38.53 10.63 -11.89
C THR A 24 -37.88 12.00 -11.99
N VAL A 25 -37.22 12.20 -13.12
CA VAL A 25 -36.90 13.40 -13.90
C VAL A 25 -37.58 14.71 -13.46
N LEU A 26 -36.77 15.75 -13.25
CA LEU A 26 -37.05 17.13 -13.69
C LEU A 26 -35.74 17.82 -14.07
N SER A 27 -35.59 18.14 -15.36
CA SER A 27 -34.58 19.06 -15.89
C SER A 27 -34.96 20.51 -15.54
N PRO A 28 -33.97 21.41 -15.38
CA PRO A 28 -34.16 22.80 -15.76
C PRO A 28 -33.10 23.25 -16.76
N THR A 29 -33.58 23.52 -17.97
CA THR A 29 -32.93 24.34 -18.99
C THR A 29 -32.77 25.77 -18.46
N THR A 30 -31.56 26.33 -18.47
CA THR A 30 -31.37 27.79 -18.51
C THR A 30 -30.23 28.14 -19.47
N PRO A 31 -30.44 29.07 -20.42
CA PRO A 31 -29.39 29.56 -21.30
C PRO A 31 -28.90 30.92 -20.79
N HIS A 32 -27.65 31.01 -20.32
CA HIS A 32 -26.83 32.24 -20.39
C HIS A 32 -25.46 32.01 -19.72
N PRO A 33 -24.32 32.27 -20.41
CA PRO A 33 -23.02 32.34 -19.76
C PRO A 33 -22.78 33.73 -19.13
N PRO A 34 -22.14 33.84 -17.96
CA PRO A 34 -21.69 35.12 -17.43
C PRO A 34 -20.44 35.64 -18.17
N PRO A 35 -20.23 36.97 -18.26
CA PRO A 35 -19.13 37.56 -19.00
C PRO A 35 -17.81 37.49 -18.24
N LEU A 36 -16.73 37.27 -18.99
CA LEU A 36 -15.33 37.39 -18.55
C LEU A 36 -15.01 38.86 -18.23
N PRO A 37 -14.29 39.18 -17.13
CA PRO A 37 -13.71 40.49 -16.95
C PRO A 37 -12.37 40.63 -17.68
N PHE A 38 -12.22 41.81 -18.27
CA PHE A 38 -11.14 42.29 -19.12
C PHE A 38 -9.76 42.35 -18.45
N SER A 39 -8.74 42.23 -19.30
CA SER A 39 -7.34 42.54 -19.07
C SER A 39 -7.13 43.91 -18.40
N SER A 40 -6.18 43.97 -17.48
CA SER A 40 -5.53 45.21 -17.07
C SER A 40 -4.02 45.03 -17.14
N THR A 41 -3.40 45.98 -17.82
CA THR A 41 -1.99 46.11 -18.19
C THR A 41 -1.14 46.61 -17.01
N ASP A 42 0.15 46.30 -17.08
CA ASP A 42 1.31 46.97 -16.46
C ASP A 42 1.53 46.95 -14.94
N SER A 43 2.64 46.35 -14.52
CA SER A 43 3.85 47.08 -14.06
C SER A 43 4.93 46.12 -13.52
N LEU A 44 6.11 46.07 -14.17
CA LEU A 44 7.43 45.82 -13.55
C LEU A 44 7.89 47.10 -12.82
N PRO A 45 8.95 47.16 -11.94
CA PRO A 45 10.14 46.29 -11.73
C PRO A 45 10.49 46.13 -10.20
N PRO A 46 11.72 45.83 -9.71
CA PRO A 46 12.97 45.42 -10.36
C PRO A 46 13.62 44.12 -9.83
N SER A 47 14.53 43.65 -10.67
CA SER A 47 15.58 42.65 -10.50
C SER A 47 16.41 42.82 -9.21
N LEU A 48 16.45 41.76 -8.41
CA LEU A 48 17.54 41.50 -7.46
C LEU A 48 18.25 40.22 -7.88
N SER A 49 19.46 40.41 -8.38
CA SER A 49 20.46 39.38 -8.61
C SER A 49 20.87 38.78 -7.27
N LEU A 50 20.63 37.48 -7.06
CA LEU A 50 21.40 36.70 -6.10
C LEU A 50 21.90 35.43 -6.79
N ASP A 51 23.15 35.55 -7.20
CA ASP A 51 24.10 34.49 -7.47
C ASP A 51 24.23 33.60 -6.22
N SER A 52 23.98 32.29 -6.35
CA SER A 52 24.45 31.23 -5.43
C SER A 52 24.02 29.87 -5.97
N SER A 53 24.88 29.27 -6.79
CA SER A 53 24.84 27.83 -7.06
C SER A 53 25.49 27.04 -5.89
N PRO A 54 25.08 25.78 -5.67
CA PRO A 54 25.31 25.03 -4.44
C PRO A 54 26.68 24.32 -4.40
N PRO A 55 27.24 24.00 -3.22
CA PRO A 55 28.33 23.05 -3.15
C PRO A 55 27.80 21.60 -3.19
N ALA A 56 28.26 20.85 -4.20
CA ALA A 56 28.20 19.40 -4.24
C ALA A 56 29.34 18.79 -3.39
N PRO A 57 29.28 17.47 -3.06
CA PRO A 57 29.95 16.89 -1.90
C PRO A 57 31.32 16.26 -2.21
N THR A 58 31.94 15.76 -1.13
CA THR A 58 32.95 14.68 -1.03
C THR A 58 34.42 15.01 -1.28
N GLN A 59 35.24 14.83 -0.24
CA GLN A 59 36.43 13.94 -0.22
C GLN A 59 36.76 13.56 1.22
N PRO A 60 37.00 12.27 1.51
CA PRO A 60 38.09 11.87 2.40
C PRO A 60 39.09 10.96 1.68
N ASP A 61 40.36 11.29 1.85
CA ASP A 61 41.54 10.61 1.32
C ASP A 61 42.03 9.48 2.29
N PRO A 62 43.03 8.65 1.89
CA PRO A 62 42.95 7.17 1.87
C PRO A 62 43.65 6.45 3.06
N PRO A 63 43.67 5.09 3.10
CA PRO A 63 43.98 4.31 4.29
C PRO A 63 45.47 3.94 4.41
N THR A 64 45.99 3.89 5.64
CA THR A 64 47.25 3.20 5.95
C THR A 64 47.02 1.77 6.41
N HIS A 65 47.60 0.87 5.62
CA HIS A 65 47.77 -0.56 5.81
C HIS A 65 48.48 -0.90 7.13
N HIS A 66 48.04 -1.97 7.80
CA HIS A 66 48.97 -3.00 8.27
C HIS A 66 48.42 -4.40 8.00
N HIS A 67 49.30 -5.17 7.38
CA HIS A 67 49.16 -6.54 6.91
C HIS A 67 48.98 -7.57 8.04
N ALA A 68 48.10 -8.54 7.82
CA ALA A 68 48.44 -9.96 7.89
C ALA A 68 47.38 -10.79 7.13
N LYS A 69 47.83 -11.45 6.06
CA LYS A 69 47.22 -12.58 5.32
C LYS A 69 48.17 -13.79 5.61
N PRO A 70 47.91 -15.05 5.18
CA PRO A 70 46.70 -15.64 4.59
C PRO A 70 46.30 -17.04 5.13
N GLU A 71 45.08 -17.42 4.76
CA GLU A 71 44.63 -18.71 4.20
C GLU A 71 45.01 -20.03 4.91
N SER A 72 44.00 -20.81 5.30
CA SER A 72 43.47 -21.89 4.44
C SER A 72 42.23 -22.55 5.05
N GLU A 73 41.23 -22.71 4.17
CA GLU A 73 40.28 -23.82 4.01
C GLU A 73 40.18 -24.88 5.13
N SER A 74 38.97 -25.08 5.67
CA SER A 74 38.22 -26.33 5.43
C SER A 74 36.91 -26.41 6.21
N SER A 75 35.91 -26.84 5.46
CA SER A 75 34.64 -27.48 5.74
C SER A 75 34.40 -28.18 7.10
N SER A 76 33.09 -28.19 7.42
CA SER A 76 32.31 -29.27 8.06
C SER A 76 32.07 -29.26 9.57
N SER A 77 30.80 -29.04 9.90
CA SER A 77 29.92 -29.90 10.72
C SER A 77 30.18 -30.13 12.22
N SER A 78 29.05 -30.03 12.93
CA SER A 78 28.61 -30.83 14.10
C SER A 78 28.68 -30.25 15.52
N THR A 79 27.48 -30.24 16.10
CA THR A 79 27.07 -30.70 17.43
C THR A 79 27.36 -29.87 18.69
N SER A 80 26.24 -29.54 19.34
CA SER A 80 26.01 -29.23 20.74
C SER A 80 26.89 -29.98 21.75
N GLN A 81 27.26 -29.32 22.85
CA GLN A 81 26.81 -29.67 24.21
C GLN A 81 27.22 -28.62 25.26
N SER A 82 26.50 -28.68 26.37
CA SER A 82 26.28 -27.77 27.49
C SER A 82 27.29 -27.86 28.66
N PHE A 83 27.41 -26.80 29.45
CA PHE A 83 27.81 -26.83 30.89
C PHE A 83 27.41 -25.47 31.51
N THR A 84 26.66 -25.34 32.62
CA THR A 84 27.03 -25.74 33.98
C THR A 84 25.81 -26.11 34.83
N GLN A 85 25.90 -27.26 35.50
CA GLN A 85 25.03 -27.68 36.59
C GLN A 85 25.86 -27.69 37.89
N TRP A 86 25.38 -27.05 38.95
CA TRP A 86 25.89 -27.25 40.30
C TRP A 86 24.87 -28.12 41.05
N LYS A 87 25.30 -29.27 41.59
CA LYS A 87 24.51 -30.10 42.50
C LYS A 87 25.31 -30.45 43.74
N PHE A 88 24.68 -30.27 44.90
CA PHE A 88 25.16 -30.67 46.22
C PHE A 88 25.13 -32.18 46.39
N ALA A 89 26.10 -32.72 47.13
CA ALA A 89 26.24 -34.13 47.43
C ALA A 89 25.58 -34.51 48.77
N LEU A 90 24.86 -35.63 48.79
CA LEU A 90 24.59 -36.43 50.00
C LEU A 90 24.83 -37.92 49.66
N PRO A 91 25.37 -38.74 50.58
CA PRO A 91 25.85 -40.10 50.29
C PRO A 91 24.90 -41.24 50.72
N ASP A 92 25.08 -42.39 50.04
CA ASP A 92 24.79 -43.80 50.40
C ASP A 92 23.30 -44.22 50.51
N SER A 93 22.75 -45.28 49.88
CA SER A 93 23.17 -46.56 49.26
C SER A 93 21.96 -47.13 48.45
N PRO A 94 21.90 -48.42 48.05
CA PRO A 94 22.70 -49.18 47.10
C PRO A 94 21.91 -49.57 45.82
N ILE A 95 22.66 -50.11 44.86
CA ILE A 95 22.35 -50.46 43.47
C ILE A 95 21.21 -51.50 43.34
N LEU A 96 20.22 -51.22 42.47
CA LEU A 96 19.32 -52.21 41.87
C LEU A 96 19.30 -52.03 40.32
N PRO A 97 18.99 -53.08 39.54
CA PRO A 97 19.39 -53.23 38.15
C PRO A 97 18.68 -52.26 37.19
N TYR A 98 19.47 -51.72 36.24
CA TYR A 98 19.07 -50.86 35.14
C TYR A 98 17.95 -51.45 34.25
N PRO A 99 16.83 -50.73 34.05
CA PRO A 99 16.06 -50.77 32.81
C PRO A 99 16.47 -49.59 31.91
N GLN A 100 16.51 -49.83 30.60
CA GLN A 100 16.87 -48.84 29.58
C GLN A 100 16.01 -47.56 29.66
N PRO A 101 16.55 -46.36 29.37
CA PRO A 101 15.75 -45.14 29.31
C PRO A 101 14.84 -45.13 28.08
N GLU A 102 13.53 -44.98 28.32
CA GLU A 102 12.55 -44.55 27.33
C GLU A 102 12.97 -43.20 26.70
N PRO A 103 12.69 -42.94 25.41
CA PRO A 103 12.98 -41.66 24.78
C PRO A 103 12.14 -40.53 25.41
N ASP A 104 12.81 -39.41 25.75
CA ASP A 104 12.18 -38.23 26.33
C ASP A 104 10.95 -37.77 25.52
N PRO A 105 9.82 -37.42 26.18
CA PRO A 105 8.69 -36.82 25.50
C PRO A 105 9.10 -35.48 24.88
N LYS A 106 8.89 -35.38 23.57
CA LYS A 106 9.06 -34.17 22.76
C LYS A 106 8.36 -32.99 23.45
N PRO A 107 9.03 -31.84 23.69
CA PRO A 107 8.39 -30.71 24.35
C PRO A 107 7.18 -30.27 23.54
N GLU A 108 6.00 -30.34 24.17
CA GLU A 108 4.77 -29.81 23.60
C GLU A 108 4.96 -28.33 23.23
N PRO A 109 4.43 -27.89 22.08
CA PRO A 109 4.47 -26.48 21.73
C PRO A 109 3.67 -25.71 22.79
N LYS A 110 4.38 -24.92 23.62
CA LYS A 110 3.77 -23.97 24.55
C LYS A 110 2.70 -23.19 23.79
N SER A 111 1.45 -23.34 24.21
CA SER A 111 0.32 -22.62 23.64
C SER A 111 0.65 -21.13 23.63
N LYS A 112 0.49 -20.49 22.47
CA LYS A 112 0.61 -19.03 22.37
C LYS A 112 -0.41 -18.44 23.37
N PRO A 113 -0.03 -17.43 24.17
CA PRO A 113 -0.97 -16.79 25.07
C PRO A 113 -2.22 -16.34 24.29
N PRO A 114 -3.42 -16.46 24.88
CA PRO A 114 -4.65 -16.06 24.22
C PRO A 114 -4.55 -14.58 23.80
N PRO A 115 -5.10 -14.21 22.62
CA PRO A 115 -5.10 -12.82 22.19
C PRO A 115 -5.80 -11.94 23.24
N PRO A 116 -5.35 -10.69 23.44
CA PRO A 116 -6.02 -9.77 24.35
C PRO A 116 -7.50 -9.63 23.96
N PRO A 117 -8.40 -9.41 24.94
CA PRO A 117 -9.83 -9.27 24.67
C PRO A 117 -10.07 -8.11 23.68
N PRO A 118 -11.02 -8.27 22.74
CA PRO A 118 -11.37 -7.19 21.82
C PRO A 118 -11.89 -5.97 22.59
N ILE A 119 -11.54 -4.79 22.11
CA ILE A 119 -12.03 -3.52 22.68
C ILE A 119 -13.53 -3.45 22.43
N SER A 120 -14.30 -3.02 23.43
CA SER A 120 -15.74 -2.80 23.25
C SER A 120 -15.99 -1.69 22.22
N SER A 121 -17.09 -1.79 21.47
CA SER A 121 -17.44 -0.79 20.46
C SER A 121 -17.54 0.63 21.02
N THR A 122 -18.09 0.79 22.23
CA THR A 122 -18.19 2.08 22.93
C THR A 122 -16.80 2.68 23.21
N ASN A 123 -15.86 1.87 23.70
CA ASN A 123 -14.50 2.33 24.00
C ASN A 123 -13.75 2.74 22.71
N LEU A 124 -14.03 2.08 21.58
CA LEU A 124 -13.44 2.44 20.30
C LEU A 124 -13.99 3.78 19.77
N GLN A 125 -15.28 4.03 19.94
CA GLN A 125 -15.89 5.28 19.51
C GLN A 125 -15.39 6.49 20.32
N GLU A 126 -15.25 6.33 21.64
CA GLU A 126 -14.63 7.35 22.50
C GLU A 126 -13.16 7.60 22.11
N LEU A 127 -12.42 6.52 21.83
CA LEU A 127 -11.04 6.62 21.34
C LEU A 127 -10.96 7.40 20.03
N PHE A 128 -11.84 7.11 19.06
CA PHE A 128 -11.88 7.80 17.79
C PHE A 128 -12.18 9.29 17.96
N HIS A 129 -13.14 9.63 18.82
CA HIS A 129 -13.46 11.02 19.09
C HIS A 129 -12.29 11.77 19.75
N ALA A 130 -11.64 11.17 20.75
CA ALA A 130 -10.47 11.76 21.39
C ALA A 130 -9.29 11.92 20.40
N ALA A 131 -9.04 10.92 19.58
CA ALA A 131 -7.97 10.95 18.59
C ALA A 131 -8.25 11.97 17.47
N GLU A 132 -9.49 12.14 17.04
CA GLU A 132 -9.89 13.16 16.06
C GLU A 132 -9.53 14.57 16.55
N LEU A 133 -9.85 14.88 17.81
CA LEU A 133 -9.51 16.16 18.44
C LEU A 133 -7.98 16.36 18.52
N GLN A 134 -7.24 15.34 18.95
CA GLN A 134 -5.78 15.43 19.08
C GLN A 134 -5.08 15.53 17.73
N LEU A 135 -5.56 14.81 16.70
CA LEU A 135 -4.99 14.88 15.36
C LEU A 135 -5.33 16.16 14.62
N SER A 136 -6.40 16.86 14.99
CA SER A 136 -6.81 18.14 14.37
C SER A 136 -6.16 19.36 15.03
N VAL A 137 -6.19 19.44 16.37
CA VAL A 137 -5.79 20.65 17.12
C VAL A 137 -4.60 20.40 18.05
N GLY A 138 -4.30 19.14 18.36
CA GLY A 138 -3.24 18.79 19.30
C GLY A 138 -1.84 19.19 18.81
N SER A 139 -0.96 19.44 19.76
CA SER A 139 0.48 19.61 19.55
C SER A 139 1.11 18.34 18.97
N HIS A 140 2.30 18.46 18.37
CA HIS A 140 3.02 17.29 17.84
C HIS A 140 3.14 16.09 18.79
N PRO A 141 3.49 16.22 20.08
CA PRO A 141 3.52 15.08 21.00
C PRO A 141 2.13 14.48 21.25
N GLU A 142 1.08 15.28 21.31
CA GLU A 142 -0.31 14.80 21.47
C GLU A 142 -0.77 14.03 20.23
N GLN A 143 -0.44 14.51 19.02
CA GLN A 143 -0.71 13.79 17.78
C GLN A 143 -0.02 12.41 17.77
N LEU A 144 1.25 12.35 18.19
CA LEU A 144 1.97 11.08 18.28
C LEU A 144 1.36 10.15 19.35
N ALA A 145 0.95 10.68 20.50
CA ALA A 145 0.27 9.90 21.53
C ALA A 145 -1.08 9.34 21.02
N ALA A 146 -1.85 10.14 20.29
CA ALA A 146 -3.09 9.72 19.64
C ALA A 146 -2.86 8.55 18.67
N LEU A 147 -1.85 8.68 17.79
CA LEU A 147 -1.49 7.63 16.84
C LEU A 147 -1.05 6.35 17.55
N GLN A 148 -0.24 6.45 18.62
CA GLN A 148 0.18 5.29 19.39
C GLN A 148 -1.01 4.58 20.04
N LEU A 149 -1.97 5.33 20.59
CA LEU A 149 -3.15 4.76 21.21
C LEU A 149 -4.09 4.09 20.19
N LEU A 150 -4.30 4.74 19.04
CA LEU A 150 -5.03 4.15 17.90
C LEU A 150 -4.36 2.88 17.40
N GLU A 151 -3.04 2.89 17.20
CA GLU A 151 -2.29 1.73 16.74
C GLU A 151 -2.47 0.55 17.70
N ARG A 152 -2.29 0.76 19.01
CA ARG A 152 -2.44 -0.29 20.02
C ARG A 152 -3.86 -0.88 20.06
N SER A 153 -4.86 -0.08 19.71
CA SER A 153 -6.26 -0.49 19.73
C SER A 153 -6.71 -1.17 18.44
N LEU A 154 -6.14 -0.82 17.29
CA LEU A 154 -6.54 -1.33 15.97
C LEU A 154 -5.62 -2.43 15.43
N VAL A 155 -4.42 -2.60 16.00
CA VAL A 155 -3.38 -3.48 15.43
C VAL A 155 -2.90 -4.47 16.49
N PRO A 156 -2.71 -5.76 16.15
CA PRO A 156 -2.86 -6.36 14.82
C PRO A 156 -4.28 -6.86 14.50
N TYR A 157 -5.21 -6.77 15.47
CA TYR A 157 -6.56 -7.30 15.35
C TYR A 157 -7.58 -6.17 15.45
N PRO A 158 -7.87 -5.47 14.35
CA PRO A 158 -8.91 -4.46 14.38
C PRO A 158 -10.26 -5.14 14.72
N PRO A 159 -11.14 -4.46 15.46
CA PRO A 159 -12.52 -4.90 15.61
C PRO A 159 -13.17 -5.16 14.25
N PRO A 160 -14.21 -6.01 14.15
CA PRO A 160 -14.94 -6.18 12.89
C PRO A 160 -15.63 -4.87 12.51
N ASP A 161 -15.42 -4.43 11.27
CA ASP A 161 -16.08 -3.28 10.62
C ASP A 161 -16.14 -1.98 11.46
N PRO A 162 -14.99 -1.43 11.92
CA PRO A 162 -15.00 -0.16 12.63
C PRO A 162 -15.45 0.95 11.68
N VAL A 163 -16.37 1.80 12.12
CA VAL A 163 -16.79 2.98 11.35
C VAL A 163 -15.81 4.12 11.64
N CYS A 164 -15.00 4.49 10.65
CA CYS A 164 -14.03 5.57 10.79
C CYS A 164 -14.67 6.95 10.57
N PRO A 165 -14.58 7.89 11.53
CA PRO A 165 -14.98 9.28 11.31
C PRO A 165 -14.13 9.95 10.21
N PRO A 166 -14.73 10.74 9.28
CA PRO A 166 -13.98 11.39 8.21
C PRO A 166 -12.87 12.33 8.68
N GLU A 167 -13.09 13.06 9.78
CA GLU A 167 -12.07 13.98 10.34
C GLU A 167 -10.90 13.22 10.97
N LEU A 168 -11.18 12.07 11.61
CA LEU A 168 -10.14 11.17 12.10
C LEU A 168 -9.26 10.70 10.93
N MET A 169 -9.88 10.28 9.83
CA MET A 169 -9.17 9.85 8.62
C MET A 169 -8.34 11.00 8.03
N ARG A 170 -8.87 12.23 7.95
CA ARG A 170 -8.10 13.41 7.52
C ARG A 170 -6.89 13.68 8.41
N GLY A 171 -7.06 13.57 9.73
CA GLY A 171 -5.97 13.69 10.70
C GLY A 171 -4.88 12.63 10.52
N LEU A 172 -5.30 11.40 10.23
CA LEU A 172 -4.41 10.29 9.95
C LEU A 172 -3.61 10.51 8.65
N VAL A 173 -4.28 10.93 7.57
CA VAL A 173 -3.65 11.20 6.27
C VAL A 173 -2.60 12.30 6.37
N ARG A 174 -2.86 13.38 7.11
CA ARG A 174 -1.88 14.44 7.38
C ARG A 174 -0.60 13.91 8.03
N ASN A 175 -0.72 12.88 8.87
CA ASN A 175 0.41 12.28 9.57
C ASN A 175 1.21 11.27 8.73
N LEU A 176 0.78 10.92 7.51
CA LEU A 176 1.60 10.15 6.56
C LEU A 176 2.85 10.93 6.14
N LYS A 177 2.75 12.26 6.05
CA LYS A 177 3.85 13.18 5.71
C LYS A 177 4.75 13.51 6.90
N ASN A 178 4.34 13.15 8.13
CA ASN A 178 5.12 13.38 9.33
C ASN A 178 6.03 12.18 9.61
N LYS A 179 7.35 12.33 9.46
CA LYS A 179 8.32 11.23 9.67
C LYS A 179 8.16 10.50 11.01
N ALA A 180 7.84 11.22 12.09
CA ALA A 180 7.67 10.62 13.41
C ALA A 180 6.36 9.82 13.53
N GLY A 181 5.31 10.22 12.80
CA GLY A 181 3.98 9.59 12.83
C GLY A 181 3.73 8.56 11.74
N ALA A 182 4.47 8.61 10.62
CA ALA A 182 4.18 7.88 9.40
C ALA A 182 4.10 6.35 9.60
N LYS A 183 4.96 5.79 10.45
CA LYS A 183 4.94 4.35 10.76
C LYS A 183 3.65 3.92 11.44
N ALA A 184 3.19 4.67 12.45
CA ALA A 184 1.92 4.38 13.11
C ALA A 184 0.76 4.65 12.15
N ALA A 185 0.83 5.76 11.41
CA ALA A 185 -0.21 6.16 10.46
C ALA A 185 -0.47 5.11 9.38
N THR A 186 0.58 4.53 8.78
CA THR A 186 0.42 3.48 7.76
C THR A 186 -0.18 2.18 8.30
N LYS A 187 0.12 1.82 9.56
CA LYS A 187 -0.50 0.66 10.22
C LYS A 187 -1.99 0.89 10.46
N ILE A 188 -2.34 2.05 11.01
CA ILE A 188 -3.74 2.42 11.29
C ILE A 188 -4.54 2.52 9.99
N LEU A 189 -3.99 3.18 8.96
CA LEU A 189 -4.64 3.32 7.66
C LEU A 189 -4.96 1.97 7.04
N LEU A 190 -3.99 1.05 7.03
CA LEU A 190 -4.22 -0.31 6.55
C LEU A 190 -5.29 -1.02 7.37
N ALA A 191 -5.22 -0.96 8.70
CA ALA A 191 -6.19 -1.61 9.59
C ALA A 191 -7.62 -1.10 9.35
N LEU A 192 -7.81 0.21 9.17
CA LEU A 192 -9.11 0.81 8.88
C LEU A 192 -9.63 0.43 7.49
N CYS A 193 -8.76 0.40 6.46
CA CYS A 193 -9.15 0.05 5.08
C CYS A 193 -9.50 -1.43 4.87
N LEU A 194 -9.21 -2.30 5.84
CA LEU A 194 -9.68 -3.69 5.82
C LEU A 194 -11.22 -3.74 5.80
N ALA A 195 -11.87 -2.84 6.55
CA ALA A 195 -13.32 -2.64 6.48
C ALA A 195 -13.67 -1.86 5.21
N GLU A 196 -14.54 -2.45 4.38
CA GLU A 196 -14.90 -1.89 3.07
C GLU A 196 -15.53 -0.50 3.16
N GLY A 197 -16.38 -0.26 4.16
CA GLY A 197 -17.03 1.03 4.38
C GLY A 197 -16.06 2.18 4.64
N ASN A 198 -14.83 1.92 5.10
CA ASN A 198 -13.83 2.95 5.36
C ASN A 198 -13.01 3.31 4.11
N ARG A 199 -13.06 2.52 3.04
CA ARG A 199 -12.26 2.76 1.83
C ARG A 199 -12.70 4.06 1.15
N HIS A 200 -14.00 4.28 1.03
CA HIS A 200 -14.59 5.54 0.55
C HIS A 200 -14.12 6.73 1.40
N VAL A 201 -14.17 6.60 2.73
CA VAL A 201 -13.73 7.64 3.68
C VAL A 201 -12.24 7.96 3.53
N ALA A 202 -11.41 6.95 3.31
CA ALA A 202 -9.98 7.13 3.06
C ALA A 202 -9.72 7.89 1.75
N VAL A 203 -10.44 7.55 0.68
CA VAL A 203 -10.32 8.23 -0.61
C VAL A 203 -10.77 9.69 -0.51
N GLU A 204 -11.94 9.96 0.10
CA GLU A 204 -12.44 11.32 0.33
C GLU A 204 -11.50 12.17 1.19
N ALA A 205 -10.79 11.55 2.13
CA ALA A 205 -9.78 12.21 2.95
C ALA A 205 -8.44 12.46 2.21
N GLY A 206 -8.32 12.05 0.94
CA GLY A 206 -7.12 12.23 0.12
C GLY A 206 -6.01 11.20 0.38
N ALA A 207 -6.31 10.07 1.01
CA ALA A 207 -5.30 9.06 1.36
C ALA A 207 -4.60 8.47 0.12
N ALA A 208 -5.31 8.31 -0.99
CA ALA A 208 -4.73 7.75 -2.21
C ALA A 208 -3.56 8.60 -2.74
N ALA A 209 -3.76 9.90 -2.89
CA ALA A 209 -2.71 10.84 -3.30
C ALA A 209 -1.58 10.90 -2.28
N ALA A 210 -1.91 11.01 -0.98
CA ALA A 210 -0.90 11.07 0.07
C ALA A 210 0.00 9.84 0.13
N VAL A 211 -0.54 8.63 -0.10
CA VAL A 211 0.27 7.40 -0.20
C VAL A 211 1.20 7.45 -1.41
N VAL A 212 0.71 7.85 -2.60
CA VAL A 212 1.55 7.97 -3.80
C VAL A 212 2.68 8.98 -3.59
N GLU A 213 2.38 10.14 -3.00
CA GLU A 213 3.35 11.21 -2.75
C GLU A 213 4.44 10.82 -1.73
N THR A 214 4.09 10.01 -0.72
CA THR A 214 5.00 9.67 0.39
C THR A 214 5.67 8.30 0.26
N ALA A 215 5.23 7.44 -0.65
CA ALA A 215 5.66 6.04 -0.76
C ALA A 215 7.19 5.86 -0.78
N LEU A 216 7.92 6.75 -1.46
CA LEU A 216 9.37 6.67 -1.57
C LEU A 216 10.13 7.08 -0.31
N GLU A 217 9.49 7.83 0.60
CA GLU A 217 10.08 8.35 1.85
C GLU A 217 9.87 7.40 3.03
N LEU A 218 8.95 6.45 2.91
CA LEU A 218 8.61 5.49 3.95
C LEU A 218 9.67 4.39 4.08
N GLU A 219 9.89 3.91 5.31
CA GLU A 219 10.65 2.66 5.53
C GLU A 219 9.97 1.50 4.78
N ALA A 220 10.75 0.51 4.34
CA ALA A 220 10.26 -0.58 3.48
C ALA A 220 8.96 -1.25 3.97
N THR A 221 8.84 -1.52 5.28
CA THR A 221 7.63 -2.15 5.84
C THR A 221 6.44 -1.20 5.91
N SER A 222 6.67 0.10 6.14
CA SER A 222 5.61 1.11 6.16
C SER A 222 5.13 1.41 4.74
N ALA A 223 6.05 1.44 3.77
CA ALA A 223 5.72 1.56 2.36
C ALA A 223 4.88 0.36 1.87
N GLU A 224 5.23 -0.87 2.25
CA GLU A 224 4.42 -2.06 1.94
C GLU A 224 3.00 -1.96 2.49
N ARG A 225 2.83 -1.49 3.75
CA ARG A 225 1.49 -1.30 4.35
C ARG A 225 0.70 -0.20 3.65
N ALA A 226 1.35 0.91 3.30
CA ALA A 226 0.74 2.01 2.58
C ALA A 226 0.24 1.55 1.20
N LEU A 227 1.05 0.77 0.47
CA LEU A 227 0.65 0.20 -0.83
C LEU A 227 -0.48 -0.82 -0.70
N ALA A 228 -0.49 -1.63 0.38
CA ALA A 228 -1.61 -2.52 0.66
C ALA A 228 -2.92 -1.75 0.89
N ALA A 229 -2.86 -0.65 1.65
CA ALA A 229 -4.01 0.23 1.85
C ALA A 229 -4.46 0.90 0.54
N LEU A 230 -3.51 1.34 -0.30
CA LEU A 230 -3.78 1.91 -1.62
C LEU A 230 -4.49 0.90 -2.53
N GLU A 231 -4.01 -0.35 -2.58
CA GLU A 231 -4.67 -1.40 -3.35
C GLU A 231 -6.10 -1.68 -2.85
N LEU A 232 -6.33 -1.67 -1.52
CA LEU A 232 -7.68 -1.79 -0.97
C LEU A 232 -8.56 -0.61 -1.38
N MET A 233 -8.07 0.63 -1.31
CA MET A 233 -8.80 1.81 -1.80
C MET A 233 -9.15 1.70 -3.28
N CYS A 234 -8.32 1.08 -4.11
CA CYS A 234 -8.64 0.84 -5.52
C CYS A 234 -9.82 -0.13 -5.76
N THR A 235 -10.35 -0.80 -4.73
CA THR A 235 -11.53 -1.66 -4.86
C THR A 235 -12.84 -0.88 -4.96
N VAL A 236 -12.84 0.40 -4.60
CA VAL A 236 -13.95 1.33 -4.78
C VAL A 236 -13.71 2.22 -6.00
N ALA A 237 -14.78 2.60 -6.71
CA ALA A 237 -14.68 3.22 -8.04
C ALA A 237 -13.92 4.55 -8.01
N GLU A 238 -14.21 5.39 -7.03
CA GLU A 238 -13.55 6.69 -6.85
C GLU A 238 -12.11 6.56 -6.38
N GLY A 239 -11.75 5.49 -5.66
CA GLY A 239 -10.35 5.18 -5.33
C GLY A 239 -9.54 4.80 -6.57
N ALA A 240 -10.11 3.98 -7.44
CA ALA A 240 -9.50 3.66 -8.74
C ALA A 240 -9.35 4.90 -9.63
N ALA A 241 -10.37 5.77 -9.67
CA ALA A 241 -10.32 7.04 -10.40
C ALA A 241 -9.24 7.98 -9.83
N ALA A 242 -9.16 8.12 -8.51
CA ALA A 242 -8.17 8.97 -7.84
C ALA A 242 -6.73 8.56 -8.17
N VAL A 243 -6.44 7.25 -8.21
CA VAL A 243 -5.11 6.76 -8.59
C VAL A 243 -4.82 6.98 -10.07
N ARG A 244 -5.79 6.76 -10.96
CA ARG A 244 -5.62 7.01 -12.41
C ARG A 244 -5.36 8.48 -12.73
N ALA A 245 -6.04 9.39 -12.03
CA ALA A 245 -5.87 10.83 -12.20
C ALA A 245 -4.53 11.36 -11.64
N HIS A 246 -3.84 10.58 -10.80
CA HIS A 246 -2.64 11.05 -10.13
C HIS A 246 -1.39 10.89 -11.02
N ALA A 247 -0.85 12.00 -11.52
CA ALA A 247 0.27 12.03 -12.48
C ALA A 247 1.51 11.22 -12.05
N LEU A 248 1.80 11.13 -10.75
CA LEU A 248 2.95 10.36 -10.25
C LEU A 248 2.66 8.88 -9.98
N ALA A 249 1.43 8.38 -10.12
CA ALA A 249 1.07 7.03 -9.70
C ALA A 249 1.91 5.96 -10.42
N VAL A 250 1.98 6.01 -11.74
CA VAL A 250 2.75 5.03 -12.54
C VAL A 250 4.25 5.04 -12.21
N PRO A 251 4.98 6.17 -12.29
CA PRO A 251 6.42 6.17 -12.00
C PRO A 251 6.72 5.77 -10.54
N ILE A 252 5.87 6.15 -9.58
CA ILE A 252 6.02 5.73 -8.18
C ILE A 252 5.83 4.21 -8.05
N MET A 253 4.76 3.63 -8.61
CA MET A 253 4.55 2.17 -8.51
C MET A 253 5.69 1.38 -9.16
N VAL A 254 6.21 1.83 -10.31
CA VAL A 254 7.38 1.23 -10.97
C VAL A 254 8.61 1.27 -10.06
N MET A 255 8.90 2.43 -9.46
CA MET A 255 10.00 2.56 -8.50
C MET A 255 9.80 1.69 -7.25
N MET A 256 8.57 1.54 -6.78
CA MET A 256 8.25 0.72 -5.62
C MET A 256 8.47 -0.77 -5.89
N MET A 257 8.19 -1.26 -7.11
CA MET A 257 8.51 -2.64 -7.49
C MET A 257 10.02 -2.94 -7.41
N GLY A 258 10.88 -1.95 -7.63
CA GLY A 258 12.34 -2.13 -7.59
C GLY A 258 12.95 -2.19 -6.18
N ARG A 259 12.24 -1.69 -5.15
CA ARG A 259 12.82 -1.48 -3.80
C ARG A 259 12.10 -2.19 -2.66
N THR A 260 10.93 -2.78 -2.93
CA THR A 260 10.12 -3.42 -1.89
C THR A 260 10.24 -4.94 -1.89
N SER A 261 9.75 -5.54 -0.81
CA SER A 261 9.64 -7.00 -0.64
C SER A 261 8.75 -7.62 -1.73
N ALA A 262 8.75 -8.96 -1.81
CA ALA A 262 7.82 -9.72 -2.65
C ALA A 262 6.34 -9.29 -2.51
N ARG A 263 5.91 -8.87 -1.30
CA ARG A 263 4.55 -8.36 -1.04
C ARG A 263 4.38 -6.92 -1.49
N GLY A 264 5.35 -6.05 -1.24
CA GLY A 264 5.29 -4.68 -1.74
C GLY A 264 5.20 -4.62 -3.26
N LYS A 265 5.95 -5.49 -3.96
CA LYS A 265 5.83 -5.66 -5.42
C LYS A 265 4.43 -6.13 -5.83
N GLU A 266 3.84 -7.10 -5.13
CA GLU A 266 2.48 -7.56 -5.40
C GLU A 266 1.47 -6.42 -5.33
N TYR A 267 1.54 -5.56 -4.31
CA TYR A 267 0.65 -4.41 -4.17
C TYR A 267 0.88 -3.37 -5.27
N ALA A 268 2.14 -3.03 -5.56
CA ALA A 268 2.47 -2.09 -6.64
C ALA A 268 1.98 -2.58 -8.02
N ILE A 269 2.15 -3.87 -8.32
CA ILE A 269 1.63 -4.50 -9.55
C ILE A 269 0.10 -4.42 -9.59
N GLY A 270 -0.58 -4.66 -8.47
CA GLY A 270 -2.03 -4.58 -8.41
C GLY A 270 -2.57 -3.16 -8.63
N VAL A 271 -1.91 -2.15 -8.08
CA VAL A 271 -2.24 -0.74 -8.34
C VAL A 271 -2.00 -0.40 -9.82
N LEU A 272 -0.91 -0.86 -10.44
CA LEU A 272 -0.70 -0.71 -11.89
C LEU A 272 -1.80 -1.40 -12.69
N ALA A 273 -2.24 -2.60 -12.29
CA ALA A 273 -3.35 -3.28 -12.95
C ALA A 273 -4.65 -2.46 -12.89
N VAL A 274 -4.91 -1.75 -11.80
CA VAL A 274 -6.07 -0.84 -11.69
C VAL A 274 -5.93 0.32 -12.68
N ILE A 275 -4.74 0.93 -12.78
CA ILE A 275 -4.48 2.04 -13.68
C ILE A 275 -4.74 1.63 -15.14
N TYR A 276 -4.23 0.48 -15.57
CA TYR A 276 -4.28 0.01 -16.96
C TYR A 276 -5.53 -0.83 -17.31
N SER A 277 -6.41 -1.16 -16.35
CA SER A 277 -7.66 -1.92 -16.60
C SER A 277 -8.88 -1.05 -16.91
N GLY A 278 -8.82 0.25 -16.62
CA GLY A 278 -9.83 1.20 -17.07
C GLY A 278 -9.55 1.49 -18.54
N GLY A 279 -10.37 0.96 -19.45
CA GLY A 279 -10.20 1.15 -20.88
C GLY A 279 -9.85 2.59 -21.19
N TYR A 280 -8.70 2.80 -21.82
CA TYR A 280 -8.25 4.10 -22.29
C TYR A 280 -9.32 4.62 -23.24
N GLY A 281 -10.22 5.49 -22.74
CA GLY A 281 -10.87 6.43 -23.62
C GLY A 281 -9.75 7.21 -24.30
N GLU A 282 -9.74 7.25 -25.63
CA GLU A 282 -8.67 7.81 -26.46
C GLU A 282 -8.26 9.26 -26.08
N GLU A 283 -9.05 9.97 -25.26
CA GLU A 283 -8.78 11.34 -24.81
C GLU A 283 -8.02 11.48 -23.47
N GLU A 284 -7.93 10.46 -22.60
CA GLU A 284 -7.28 10.59 -21.27
C GLU A 284 -5.87 9.96 -21.20
N ALA A 285 -5.34 9.50 -22.34
CA ALA A 285 -4.07 8.80 -22.46
C ALA A 285 -2.81 9.69 -22.28
N VAL A 286 -2.96 10.97 -21.93
CA VAL A 286 -1.87 11.95 -22.04
C VAL A 286 -0.90 11.92 -20.84
N ALA A 287 -1.26 11.28 -19.71
CA ALA A 287 -0.45 11.36 -18.48
C ALA A 287 0.19 10.03 -18.00
N ALA A 288 -0.23 8.88 -18.53
CA ALA A 288 0.31 7.59 -18.09
C ALA A 288 1.54 7.18 -18.93
N ALA A 289 2.53 6.53 -18.31
CA ALA A 289 3.70 6.04 -19.03
C ALA A 289 3.31 5.05 -20.14
N PRO A 290 4.07 4.96 -21.25
CA PRO A 290 3.80 4.02 -22.32
C PRO A 290 3.61 2.59 -21.80
N ALA A 291 2.58 1.89 -22.29
CA ALA A 291 2.25 0.52 -21.88
C ALA A 291 3.46 -0.43 -21.99
N GLU A 292 4.30 -0.24 -23.01
CA GLU A 292 5.52 -1.03 -23.22
C GLU A 292 6.56 -0.83 -22.11
N GLU A 293 6.73 0.40 -21.61
CA GLU A 293 7.68 0.68 -20.52
C GLU A 293 7.23 0.03 -19.22
N VAL A 294 5.92 0.10 -18.93
CA VAL A 294 5.34 -0.57 -17.78
C VAL A 294 5.44 -2.08 -17.91
N ALA A 295 5.19 -2.64 -19.10
CA ALA A 295 5.35 -4.07 -19.34
C ALA A 295 6.79 -4.54 -19.06
N ARG A 296 7.80 -3.84 -19.59
CA ARG A 296 9.21 -4.13 -19.32
C ARG A 296 9.55 -4.05 -17.83
N ALA A 297 9.03 -3.04 -17.12
CA ALA A 297 9.24 -2.89 -15.68
C ALA A 297 8.61 -4.04 -14.87
N VAL A 298 7.39 -4.46 -15.24
CA VAL A 298 6.70 -5.59 -14.60
C VAL A 298 7.46 -6.90 -14.87
N GLU A 299 7.87 -7.18 -16.10
CA GLU A 299 8.68 -8.35 -16.43
C GLU A 299 9.97 -8.41 -15.61
N LEU A 300 10.67 -7.29 -15.49
CA LEU A 300 11.87 -7.19 -14.67
C LEU A 300 11.57 -7.48 -13.19
N ALA A 301 10.49 -6.91 -12.66
CA ALA A 301 10.06 -7.16 -11.28
C ALA A 301 9.74 -8.65 -11.02
N LEU A 302 9.13 -9.33 -12.00
CA LEU A 302 8.74 -10.75 -11.91
C LEU A 302 9.93 -11.73 -12.00
N LYS A 303 11.05 -11.32 -12.59
CA LYS A 303 12.30 -12.11 -12.60
C LYS A 303 12.96 -12.19 -11.22
N GLY A 304 12.70 -11.21 -10.35
CA GLY A 304 13.21 -11.20 -8.98
C GLY A 304 12.28 -11.89 -7.97
N ASP A 305 12.57 -11.70 -6.68
CA ASP A 305 11.68 -12.17 -5.62
C ASP A 305 10.31 -11.47 -5.71
N CYS A 306 9.26 -12.27 -5.81
CA CYS A 306 7.88 -11.84 -5.99
C CYS A 306 6.96 -12.91 -5.40
N SER A 307 5.84 -12.51 -4.82
CA SER A 307 4.91 -13.48 -4.24
C SER A 307 4.23 -14.30 -5.35
N GLY A 308 3.68 -15.47 -4.99
CA GLY A 308 2.88 -16.25 -5.94
C GLY A 308 1.66 -15.47 -6.47
N ARG A 309 1.07 -14.59 -5.65
CA ARG A 309 -0.04 -13.73 -6.08
C ARG A 309 0.44 -12.57 -6.96
N GLY A 310 1.58 -11.96 -6.62
CA GLY A 310 2.22 -10.92 -7.42
C GLY A 310 2.56 -11.40 -8.83
N ARG A 311 3.10 -12.62 -8.96
CA ARG A 311 3.32 -13.25 -10.28
C ARG A 311 2.05 -13.41 -11.11
N ARG A 312 0.94 -13.82 -10.49
CA ARG A 312 -0.36 -13.96 -11.18
C ARG A 312 -0.91 -12.61 -11.63
N LYS A 313 -0.90 -11.61 -10.75
CA LYS A 313 -1.33 -10.24 -11.09
C LYS A 313 -0.46 -9.66 -12.21
N GLY A 314 0.86 -9.84 -12.13
CA GLY A 314 1.80 -9.36 -13.14
C GLY A 314 1.58 -10.01 -14.50
N ALA A 315 1.37 -11.33 -14.55
CA ALA A 315 1.07 -12.03 -15.80
C ALA A 315 -0.25 -11.54 -16.44
N GLN A 316 -1.28 -11.29 -15.64
CA GLN A 316 -2.55 -10.72 -16.13
C GLN A 316 -2.37 -9.31 -16.67
N LEU A 317 -1.61 -8.47 -15.95
CA LEU A 317 -1.28 -7.11 -16.40
C LEU A 317 -0.50 -7.14 -17.71
N LEU A 318 0.53 -7.97 -17.84
CA LEU A 318 1.31 -8.09 -19.08
C LEU A 318 0.44 -8.49 -20.27
N LYS A 319 -0.52 -9.41 -20.08
CA LYS A 319 -1.47 -9.76 -21.12
C LYS A 319 -2.33 -8.57 -21.54
N ALA A 320 -2.89 -7.84 -20.56
CA ALA A 320 -3.72 -6.66 -20.82
C ALA A 320 -2.95 -5.51 -21.51
N LEU A 321 -1.63 -5.40 -21.28
CA LEU A 321 -0.78 -4.40 -21.93
C LEU A 321 -0.42 -4.76 -23.38
N GLN A 322 -0.51 -6.03 -23.77
CA GLN A 322 -0.18 -6.51 -25.12
C GLN A 322 -1.36 -6.43 -26.10
N GLU A 323 -2.59 -6.59 -25.62
CA GLU A 323 -3.81 -6.52 -26.44
C GLU A 323 -3.94 -5.20 -27.24
N PRO A 324 -3.69 -4.00 -26.66
CA PRO A 324 -3.77 -2.73 -27.39
C PRO A 324 -2.68 -2.55 -28.47
N LEU A 325 -1.53 -3.23 -28.33
CA LEU A 325 -0.43 -3.15 -29.29
C LEU A 325 -0.72 -4.02 -30.51
N GLN A 326 -1.28 -5.21 -30.30
CA GLN A 326 -1.68 -6.10 -31.38
C GLN A 326 -2.84 -5.52 -32.20
N GLU A 327 -3.80 -4.83 -31.57
CA GLU A 327 -4.86 -4.14 -32.31
C GLU A 327 -4.32 -3.01 -33.19
N ARG A 328 -3.35 -2.22 -32.69
CA ARG A 328 -2.69 -1.17 -33.48
C ARG A 328 -1.87 -1.73 -34.65
N GLU A 329 -1.11 -2.80 -34.44
CA GLU A 329 -0.35 -3.47 -35.53
C GLU A 329 -1.27 -4.12 -36.58
N ASN A 330 -2.45 -4.58 -36.21
CA ASN A 330 -3.41 -5.16 -37.14
C ASN A 330 -4.21 -4.10 -37.93
N LEU A 331 -4.28 -2.86 -37.44
CA LEU A 331 -4.96 -1.73 -38.10
C LEU A 331 -4.07 -0.97 -39.10
N ASP A 332 -2.74 -1.08 -38.97
CA ASP A 332 -1.75 -0.58 -39.95
C ASP A 332 -0.96 -1.74 -40.61
N PRO A 333 -1.60 -2.55 -41.48
CA PRO A 333 -0.86 -3.52 -42.27
C PRO A 333 0.00 -2.79 -43.30
N LYS A 334 1.32 -3.01 -43.20
CA LYS A 334 2.35 -2.55 -44.15
C LYS A 334 2.03 -2.88 -45.60
#